data_AF-A0A377GIC7-F1
#
_entry.id   AF-A0A377GIC7-F1
#
_cell.length_a   1.000
_cell.length_b   1.000
_cell.length_c   1.000
_cell.angle_alpha   90.00
_cell.angle_beta   90.00
_cell.angle_gamma   90.00
#
_symmetry.space_group_name_H-M   'P 1'
#
loop_
_entity.id
_entity.type
_entity.pdbx_description
1 polymer ?
#
loop_
_entity_poly.entity_id
_entity_poly.type
_entity_poly.pdbx_seq_one_letter_code
_entity_poly.pdbx_strand_id
1 'polypeptide(L)'
;MQEKTDGNNLNIVNELISYIEKNINKNDTTVNEHLFYIKSLLKQSLPLDGEKINIAKIYEAIHYIETMRIKVPHSIFSEKVVTMAELMSKKGEVLLPAYERKQKPINLKHQIGTVSASAENQFGSLHHALVELISLRYQFLKEEELRTKTKKPSIAWNYDYPLDESNEIMNQAIGEWQAKYIKKNSDATKAYGDFKRTTSIRGLTAKTDKEAEDLLDYLLAGSNYPQGCENTLRQWLQANGGQDINRFLDTLMLSGEFTPEKMTSLLNTKGIEQVWCIEDGKVVFLYTPIVYSLSIDGEIMINDGTGKLAATAEPEHIQDKKTGDYRVLPIMEVNAKIELNVVGDEVIPSITKLSVTSYSPDLAKPEPKVLDNTNSII
;
A
#
# COMPACT_ATOMS: atom_id res chain seq x y z
N MET A 1 23.00 -2.91 18.32
CA MET A 1 23.29 -4.22 17.69
C MET A 1 22.92 -4.08 16.22
N GLN A 2 23.81 -3.47 15.42
CA GLN A 2 23.59 -3.29 13.97
C GLN A 2 23.72 -4.66 13.31
N GLU A 3 22.66 -5.04 12.61
CA GLU A 3 22.40 -6.37 12.09
C GLU A 3 23.48 -6.77 11.07
N LYS A 4 24.16 -7.91 11.29
CA LYS A 4 25.06 -8.59 10.34
C LYS A 4 24.38 -8.98 9.00
N THR A 5 23.10 -8.68 8.86
CA THR A 5 22.22 -9.05 7.74
C THR A 5 22.57 -8.31 6.44
N ASP A 6 23.07 -7.07 6.51
CA ASP A 6 23.29 -6.26 5.31
C ASP A 6 24.54 -6.71 4.52
N GLY A 7 25.60 -7.18 5.21
CA GLY A 7 26.77 -7.79 4.55
C GLY A 7 26.44 -9.10 3.83
N ASN A 8 25.48 -9.88 4.35
CA ASN A 8 24.99 -11.07 3.68
C ASN A 8 24.17 -10.72 2.43
N ASN A 9 23.32 -9.69 2.52
CA ASN A 9 22.51 -9.24 1.40
C ASN A 9 23.36 -8.75 0.22
N LEU A 10 24.44 -8.01 0.50
CA LEU A 10 25.39 -7.55 -0.53
C LEU A 10 26.04 -8.73 -1.28
N ASN A 11 26.46 -9.76 -0.55
CA ASN A 11 27.04 -10.96 -1.14
C ASN A 11 26.04 -11.68 -2.05
N ILE A 12 24.80 -11.85 -1.59
CA ILE A 12 23.73 -12.48 -2.38
C ILE A 12 23.48 -11.70 -3.69
N VAL A 13 23.41 -10.37 -3.64
CA VAL A 13 23.23 -9.56 -4.85
C VAL A 13 24.40 -9.75 -5.84
N ASN A 14 25.63 -9.76 -5.35
CA ASN A 14 26.82 -10.00 -6.19
C ASN A 14 26.84 -11.43 -6.77
N GLU A 15 26.39 -12.43 -6.01
CA GLU A 15 26.23 -13.80 -6.47
C GLU A 15 25.16 -13.90 -7.58
N LEU A 16 24.02 -13.22 -7.43
CA LEU A 16 22.98 -13.16 -8.46
C LEU A 16 23.48 -12.47 -9.73
N ILE A 17 24.23 -11.37 -9.62
CA ILE A 17 24.88 -10.71 -10.76
C ILE A 17 25.83 -11.69 -11.47
N SER A 18 26.67 -12.39 -10.71
CA SER A 18 27.62 -13.37 -11.23
C SER A 18 26.93 -14.56 -11.88
N TYR A 19 25.82 -15.02 -11.31
CA TYR A 19 24.98 -16.07 -11.88
C TYR A 19 24.42 -15.63 -13.23
N ILE A 20 23.87 -14.41 -13.33
CA ILE A 20 23.39 -13.88 -14.61
C ILE A 20 24.52 -13.84 -15.63
N GLU A 21 25.71 -13.33 -15.27
CA GLU A 21 26.86 -13.25 -16.16
C GLU A 21 27.31 -14.60 -16.72
N LYS A 22 27.26 -15.65 -15.90
CA LYS A 22 27.62 -17.02 -16.30
C LYS A 22 26.56 -17.71 -17.18
N ASN A 23 25.30 -17.27 -17.10
CA ASN A 23 24.17 -17.91 -17.80
C ASN A 23 23.68 -17.13 -19.03
N ILE A 24 24.43 -16.12 -19.49
CA ILE A 24 24.18 -15.47 -20.78
C ILE A 24 24.50 -16.45 -21.91
N ASN A 25 23.50 -16.80 -22.71
CA ASN A 25 23.63 -17.76 -23.80
C ASN A 25 23.74 -17.02 -25.14
N LYS A 26 24.82 -17.22 -25.90
CA LYS A 26 25.07 -16.54 -27.19
C LYS A 26 23.91 -16.65 -28.20
N ASN A 27 23.07 -17.68 -28.09
CA ASN A 27 22.02 -17.96 -29.07
C ASN A 27 20.62 -17.44 -28.66
N ASP A 28 20.43 -16.97 -27.42
CA ASP A 28 19.12 -16.53 -26.93
C ASP A 28 19.13 -15.02 -26.63
N THR A 29 18.98 -14.22 -27.68
CA THR A 29 19.10 -12.76 -27.62
C THR A 29 18.06 -12.12 -26.71
N THR A 30 16.79 -12.56 -26.79
CA THR A 30 15.71 -11.99 -25.98
C THR A 30 15.86 -12.35 -24.51
N VAL A 31 16.20 -13.60 -24.16
CA VAL A 31 16.49 -13.96 -22.76
C VAL A 31 17.64 -13.14 -22.21
N ASN A 32 18.71 -12.95 -23.00
CA ASN A 32 19.84 -12.12 -22.59
C ASN A 32 19.45 -10.66 -22.35
N GLU A 33 18.61 -10.07 -23.18
CA GLU A 33 18.12 -8.69 -22.98
C GLU A 33 17.38 -8.55 -21.64
N HIS A 34 16.51 -9.50 -21.29
CA HIS A 34 15.86 -9.50 -19.98
C HIS A 34 16.87 -9.65 -18.84
N LEU A 35 17.81 -10.58 -18.96
CA LEU A 35 18.87 -10.79 -17.97
C LEU A 35 19.75 -9.56 -17.79
N PHE A 36 20.10 -8.85 -18.87
CA PHE A 36 20.86 -7.61 -18.82
C PHE A 36 20.09 -6.50 -18.11
N TYR A 37 18.78 -6.40 -18.35
CA TYR A 37 17.94 -5.43 -17.66
C TYR A 37 17.90 -5.71 -16.14
N ILE A 38 17.62 -6.97 -15.75
CA ILE A 38 17.62 -7.40 -14.35
C ILE A 38 18.98 -7.10 -13.70
N LYS A 39 20.07 -7.51 -14.34
CA LYS A 39 21.44 -7.24 -13.88
C LYS A 39 21.70 -5.74 -13.70
N SER A 40 21.21 -4.89 -14.60
CA SER A 40 21.37 -3.43 -14.47
C SER A 40 20.70 -2.89 -13.22
N LEU A 41 19.49 -3.38 -12.89
CA LEU A 41 18.80 -3.03 -11.65
C LEU A 41 19.56 -3.53 -10.42
N LEU A 42 20.07 -4.76 -10.45
CA LEU A 42 20.90 -5.30 -9.36
C LEU A 42 22.17 -4.47 -9.16
N LYS A 43 22.84 -4.02 -10.23
CA LYS A 43 23.99 -3.12 -10.12
C LYS A 43 23.62 -1.76 -9.53
N GLN A 44 22.47 -1.20 -9.89
CA GLN A 44 21.95 0.04 -9.29
C GLN A 44 21.54 -0.14 -7.82
N SER A 45 21.26 -1.37 -7.39
CA SER A 45 20.99 -1.67 -5.98
C SER A 45 22.25 -1.64 -5.11
N LEU A 46 23.45 -1.77 -5.72
CA LEU A 46 24.70 -1.75 -4.97
C LEU A 46 25.03 -0.31 -4.52
N PRO A 47 25.53 -0.12 -3.29
CA PRO A 47 25.90 1.19 -2.80
C PRO A 47 27.08 1.76 -3.61
N LEU A 48 27.06 3.08 -3.87
CA LEU A 48 28.20 3.80 -4.44
C LEU A 48 29.31 4.00 -3.39
N ASP A 49 28.93 4.44 -2.19
CA ASP A 49 29.86 4.85 -1.12
C ASP A 49 29.49 4.31 0.28
N GLY A 50 28.72 3.21 0.36
CA GLY A 50 28.17 2.69 1.63
C GLY A 50 28.09 1.16 1.72
N GLU A 51 27.46 0.65 2.79
CA GLU A 51 27.33 -0.80 3.04
C GLU A 51 25.94 -1.39 2.70
N LYS A 52 24.94 -0.55 2.41
CA LYS A 52 23.54 -0.97 2.29
C LYS A 52 23.04 -0.99 0.86
N ILE A 53 22.31 -2.04 0.51
CA ILE A 53 21.67 -2.16 -0.80
C ILE A 53 20.43 -1.26 -0.89
N ASN A 54 20.17 -0.72 -2.07
CA ASN A 54 18.91 -0.02 -2.37
C ASN A 54 17.83 -1.07 -2.69
N ILE A 55 16.95 -1.32 -1.70
CA ILE A 55 15.88 -2.32 -1.79
C ILE A 55 14.83 -1.98 -2.86
N ALA A 56 14.65 -0.70 -3.22
CA ALA A 56 13.70 -0.31 -4.24
C ALA A 56 14.11 -0.85 -5.63
N LYS A 57 15.42 -0.95 -5.88
CA LYS A 57 15.96 -1.53 -7.12
C LYS A 57 15.85 -3.05 -7.18
N ILE A 58 15.97 -3.72 -6.03
CA ILE A 58 15.66 -5.16 -5.92
C ILE A 58 14.18 -5.40 -6.20
N TYR A 59 13.30 -4.61 -5.58
CA TYR A 59 11.86 -4.67 -5.81
C TYR A 59 11.50 -4.42 -7.28
N GLU A 60 12.13 -3.44 -7.92
CA GLU A 60 11.93 -3.18 -9.34
C GLU A 60 12.31 -4.39 -10.21
N ALA A 61 13.38 -5.11 -9.85
CA ALA A 61 13.78 -6.33 -10.56
C ALA A 61 12.73 -7.45 -10.41
N ILE A 62 12.17 -7.61 -9.21
CA ILE A 62 11.08 -8.56 -8.94
C ILE A 62 9.84 -8.18 -9.76
N HIS A 63 9.41 -6.92 -9.67
CA HIS A 63 8.28 -6.40 -10.43
C HIS A 63 8.46 -6.59 -11.94
N TYR A 64 9.67 -6.33 -12.45
CA TYR A 64 9.99 -6.58 -13.84
C TYR A 64 9.82 -8.04 -14.20
N ILE A 65 10.43 -8.96 -13.44
CA ILE A 65 10.32 -10.41 -13.72
C ILE A 65 8.86 -10.84 -13.74
N GLU A 66 8.06 -10.43 -12.76
CA GLU A 66 6.64 -10.78 -12.67
C GLU A 66 5.81 -10.30 -13.87
N THR A 67 6.16 -9.15 -14.45
CA THR A 67 5.47 -8.55 -15.60
C THR A 67 6.03 -8.96 -16.96
N MET A 68 7.12 -9.75 -16.99
CA MET A 68 7.68 -10.29 -18.23
C MET A 68 6.66 -11.13 -18.99
N ARG A 69 6.65 -10.99 -20.31
CA ARG A 69 5.73 -11.71 -21.20
C ARG A 69 6.37 -13.01 -21.68
N ILE A 70 5.63 -14.11 -21.54
CA ILE A 70 6.06 -15.47 -21.87
C ILE A 70 5.10 -16.08 -22.87
N LYS A 71 5.66 -16.70 -23.90
CA LYS A 71 4.95 -17.55 -24.86
C LYS A 71 4.84 -18.97 -24.32
N VAL A 72 3.61 -19.40 -24.06
CA VAL A 72 3.30 -20.76 -23.63
C VAL A 72 2.51 -21.49 -24.72
N PRO A 73 2.72 -22.79 -24.91
CA PRO A 73 1.88 -23.60 -25.78
C PRO A 73 0.42 -23.55 -25.31
N HIS A 74 -0.51 -23.17 -26.18
CA HIS A 74 -1.96 -23.17 -25.89
C HIS A 74 -2.69 -24.29 -26.64
N SER A 75 -2.25 -24.58 -27.86
CA SER A 75 -2.67 -25.74 -28.65
C SER A 75 -1.51 -26.20 -29.53
N ILE A 76 -1.72 -27.27 -30.30
CA ILE A 76 -0.72 -27.78 -31.26
C ILE A 76 -0.33 -26.72 -32.31
N PHE A 77 -1.19 -25.73 -32.58
CA PHE A 77 -0.96 -24.69 -33.60
C PHE A 77 -1.01 -23.25 -33.06
N SER A 78 -1.11 -23.06 -31.74
CA SER A 78 -1.23 -21.72 -31.18
C SER A 78 -0.46 -21.54 -29.88
N GLU A 79 0.29 -20.45 -29.80
CA GLU A 79 0.89 -19.96 -28.57
C GLU A 79 -0.03 -18.94 -27.92
N LYS A 80 -0.07 -18.93 -26.59
CA LYS A 80 -0.68 -17.87 -25.78
C LYS A 80 0.44 -17.08 -25.11
N VAL A 81 0.28 -15.76 -25.05
CA VAL A 81 1.16 -14.90 -24.26
C VAL A 81 0.53 -14.70 -22.89
N VAL A 82 1.30 -15.01 -21.85
CA VAL A 82 0.98 -14.83 -20.43
C VAL A 82 2.08 -14.02 -19.75
N THR A 83 1.87 -13.58 -18.52
CA THR A 83 2.91 -12.98 -17.68
C THR A 83 3.63 -14.07 -16.88
N MET A 84 4.86 -13.79 -16.44
CA MET A 84 5.59 -14.68 -15.53
C MET A 84 4.83 -14.90 -14.22
N ALA A 85 4.20 -13.84 -13.68
CA ALA A 85 3.36 -13.95 -12.50
C ALA A 85 2.23 -14.97 -12.66
N GLU A 86 1.61 -15.08 -13.84
CA GLU A 86 0.55 -16.09 -14.10
C GLU A 86 1.08 -17.54 -14.06
N LEU A 87 2.35 -17.76 -14.41
CA LEU A 87 2.98 -19.08 -14.31
C LEU A 87 3.42 -19.37 -12.87
N MET A 88 4.09 -18.41 -12.23
CA MET A 88 4.56 -18.49 -10.85
C MET A 88 3.42 -18.66 -9.84
N SER A 89 2.28 -18.01 -10.06
CA SER A 89 1.09 -18.15 -9.20
C SER A 89 0.61 -19.60 -9.11
N LYS A 90 0.70 -20.36 -10.20
CA LYS A 90 0.31 -21.79 -10.21
C LYS A 90 1.26 -22.67 -9.39
N LYS A 91 2.47 -22.20 -9.13
CA LYS A 91 3.48 -22.87 -8.30
C LYS A 91 3.43 -22.42 -6.83
N GLY A 92 2.55 -21.47 -6.49
CA GLY A 92 2.42 -20.93 -5.13
C GLY A 92 3.54 -19.98 -4.74
N GLU A 93 4.24 -19.38 -5.71
CA GLU A 93 5.26 -18.35 -5.43
C GLU A 93 4.62 -17.10 -4.81
N VAL A 94 5.41 -16.40 -3.98
CA VAL A 94 5.02 -15.11 -3.42
C VAL A 94 5.15 -14.04 -4.50
N LEU A 95 4.03 -13.40 -4.83
CA LEU A 95 3.97 -12.38 -5.89
C LEU A 95 3.63 -11.01 -5.32
N LEU A 96 4.03 -9.96 -6.04
CA LEU A 96 3.63 -8.61 -5.72
C LEU A 96 2.10 -8.42 -5.86
N PRO A 97 1.51 -7.48 -5.09
CA PRO A 97 0.10 -7.16 -5.17
C PRO A 97 -0.37 -6.86 -6.61
N ALA A 98 -1.63 -7.16 -6.91
CA ALA A 98 -2.17 -6.99 -8.25
C ALA A 98 -2.14 -5.54 -8.74
N TYR A 99 -2.27 -4.55 -7.84
CA TYR A 99 -2.17 -3.14 -8.20
C TYR A 99 -0.75 -2.76 -8.66
N GLU A 100 0.29 -3.39 -8.11
CA GLU A 100 1.68 -3.19 -8.53
C GLU A 100 1.93 -3.79 -9.89
N ARG A 101 1.50 -5.05 -10.11
CA ARG A 101 1.70 -5.77 -11.38
C ARG A 101 0.95 -5.16 -12.57
N LYS A 102 -0.01 -4.26 -12.33
CA LYS A 102 -0.67 -3.47 -13.38
C LYS A 102 0.20 -2.29 -13.86
N GLN A 103 1.15 -1.85 -13.03
CA GLN A 103 2.04 -0.76 -13.37
C GLN A 103 3.15 -1.22 -14.31
N LYS A 104 3.72 -0.27 -15.05
CA LYS A 104 4.93 -0.54 -15.84
C LYS A 104 6.17 -0.44 -14.94
N PRO A 105 7.20 -1.28 -15.15
CA PRO A 105 8.50 -1.08 -14.52
C PRO A 105 9.09 0.29 -14.89
N ILE A 106 9.59 1.02 -13.91
CA ILE A 106 9.93 2.45 -14.01
C ILE A 106 11.05 2.70 -15.01
N ASN A 107 12.15 1.96 -14.92
CA ASN A 107 13.35 2.20 -15.71
C ASN A 107 13.34 1.47 -17.07
N LEU A 108 12.22 0.86 -17.45
CA LEU A 108 12.10 0.12 -18.70
C LEU A 108 11.82 1.07 -19.87
N LYS A 109 12.90 1.50 -20.54
CA LYS A 109 12.82 2.47 -21.66
C LYS A 109 12.12 1.96 -22.91
N HIS A 110 12.17 0.65 -23.16
CA HIS A 110 11.55 0.01 -24.31
C HIS A 110 11.03 -1.37 -23.92
N GLN A 111 9.97 -1.82 -24.60
CA GLN A 111 9.44 -3.15 -24.38
C GLN A 111 10.43 -4.20 -24.90
N ILE A 112 10.91 -5.07 -24.01
CA ILE A 112 11.71 -6.24 -24.39
C ILE A 112 10.76 -7.34 -24.90
N GLY A 113 11.21 -8.11 -25.89
CA GLY A 113 10.42 -9.15 -26.56
C GLY A 113 9.89 -10.24 -25.62
N THR A 114 8.99 -11.08 -26.10
CA THR A 114 8.47 -12.21 -25.31
C THR A 114 9.46 -13.37 -25.28
N VAL A 115 9.69 -13.99 -24.13
CA VAL A 115 10.52 -15.22 -24.01
C VAL A 115 9.68 -16.49 -24.16
N SER A 116 10.32 -17.61 -24.50
CA SER A 116 9.66 -18.93 -24.53
C SER A 116 9.43 -19.47 -23.11
N ALA A 117 8.47 -20.39 -22.96
CA ALA A 117 8.20 -21.08 -21.70
C ALA A 117 9.43 -21.79 -21.09
N SER A 118 10.41 -22.19 -21.90
CA SER A 118 11.63 -22.83 -21.40
C SER A 118 12.48 -21.92 -20.49
N ALA A 119 12.31 -20.59 -20.59
CA ALA A 119 13.01 -19.63 -19.75
C ALA A 119 12.35 -19.44 -18.37
N GLU A 120 11.16 -20.02 -18.14
CA GLU A 120 10.41 -19.89 -16.89
C GLU A 120 11.24 -20.29 -15.67
N ASN A 121 11.94 -21.42 -15.72
CA ASN A 121 12.74 -21.89 -14.59
C ASN A 121 13.89 -20.95 -14.25
N GLN A 122 14.54 -20.36 -15.26
CA GLN A 122 15.66 -19.44 -15.04
C GLN A 122 15.22 -18.15 -14.34
N PHE A 123 14.16 -17.52 -14.84
CA PHE A 123 13.62 -16.31 -14.23
C PHE A 123 12.87 -16.62 -12.92
N GLY A 124 12.27 -17.81 -12.80
CA GLY A 124 11.68 -18.36 -11.59
C GLY A 124 12.67 -18.40 -10.43
N SER A 125 13.81 -19.05 -10.64
CA SER A 125 14.86 -19.13 -9.61
C SER A 125 15.44 -17.76 -9.24
N LEU A 126 15.62 -16.86 -10.21
CA LEU A 126 16.06 -15.50 -9.95
C LEU A 126 15.05 -14.73 -9.10
N HIS A 127 13.76 -14.79 -9.46
CA HIS A 127 12.68 -14.15 -8.72
C HIS A 127 12.60 -14.65 -7.28
N HIS A 128 12.61 -15.97 -7.08
CA HIS A 128 12.57 -16.58 -5.76
C HIS A 128 13.69 -16.04 -4.85
N ALA A 129 14.94 -16.05 -5.35
CA ALA A 129 16.09 -15.54 -4.59
C ALA A 129 15.98 -14.03 -4.27
N LEU A 130 15.44 -13.23 -5.19
CA LEU A 130 15.21 -11.80 -4.94
C LEU A 130 14.08 -11.56 -3.93
N VAL A 131 13.01 -12.35 -3.98
CA VAL A 131 11.91 -12.30 -3.01
C VAL A 131 12.42 -12.66 -1.63
N GLU A 132 13.17 -13.74 -1.47
CA GLU A 132 13.75 -14.14 -0.18
C GLU A 132 14.58 -13.01 0.44
N LEU A 133 15.39 -12.33 -0.38
CA LEU A 133 16.26 -11.23 0.03
C LEU A 133 15.51 -10.07 0.71
N ILE A 134 14.32 -9.73 0.24
CA ILE A 134 13.54 -8.57 0.75
C ILE A 134 12.21 -8.94 1.41
N SER A 135 11.86 -10.22 1.50
CA SER A 135 10.60 -10.74 2.04
C SER A 135 10.22 -10.17 3.41
N LEU A 136 11.21 -9.97 4.29
CA LEU A 136 11.01 -9.37 5.61
C LEU A 136 10.49 -7.91 5.57
N ARG A 137 10.53 -7.24 4.41
CA ARG A 137 10.01 -5.89 4.18
C ARG A 137 8.61 -5.90 3.57
N TYR A 138 8.11 -7.07 3.14
CA TYR A 138 6.80 -7.21 2.50
C TYR A 138 5.69 -7.00 3.53
N GLN A 139 5.16 -5.78 3.55
CA GLN A 139 4.03 -5.44 4.41
C GLN A 139 2.77 -6.14 3.91
N PHE A 140 2.58 -6.24 2.59
CA PHE A 140 1.39 -6.86 1.99
C PHE A 140 1.16 -8.32 2.43
N LEU A 141 2.22 -9.07 2.77
CA LEU A 141 2.07 -10.42 3.33
C LEU A 141 1.47 -10.40 4.74
N LYS A 142 1.88 -9.44 5.57
CA LYS A 142 1.30 -9.22 6.90
C LYS A 142 -0.14 -8.72 6.79
N GLU A 143 -0.41 -7.85 5.82
CA GLU A 143 -1.76 -7.33 5.55
C GLU A 143 -2.71 -8.47 5.13
N GLU A 144 -2.27 -9.39 4.25
CA GLU A 144 -3.04 -10.56 3.84
C GLU A 144 -3.26 -11.54 5.00
N GLU A 145 -2.25 -11.77 5.83
CA GLU A 145 -2.39 -12.56 7.06
C GLU A 145 -3.43 -11.93 8.01
N LEU A 146 -3.41 -10.61 8.18
CA LEU A 146 -4.40 -9.90 8.99
C LEU A 146 -5.81 -10.00 8.39
N ARG A 147 -5.94 -9.83 7.07
CA ARG A 147 -7.20 -9.92 6.34
C ARG A 147 -7.84 -11.30 6.48
N THR A 148 -7.05 -12.37 6.39
CA THR A 148 -7.51 -13.75 6.51
C THR A 148 -7.84 -14.16 7.95
N LYS A 149 -7.09 -13.66 8.94
CA LYS A 149 -7.34 -13.95 10.36
C LYS A 149 -8.50 -13.16 10.97
N THR A 150 -8.82 -11.99 10.41
CA THR A 150 -9.86 -11.14 11.00
C THR A 150 -11.25 -11.73 10.75
N LYS A 151 -11.91 -12.13 11.84
CA LYS A 151 -13.29 -12.63 11.80
C LYS A 151 -14.25 -11.48 11.52
N LYS A 152 -15.05 -11.59 10.45
CA LYS A 152 -16.07 -10.62 10.07
C LYS A 152 -17.45 -11.09 10.54
N PRO A 153 -18.17 -10.31 11.38
CA PRO A 153 -19.56 -10.60 11.75
C PRO A 153 -20.52 -10.45 10.57
N SER A 154 -21.80 -10.72 10.80
CA SER A 154 -22.86 -10.38 9.85
C SER A 154 -22.88 -8.86 9.62
N ILE A 155 -22.94 -8.47 8.35
CA ILE A 155 -23.03 -7.07 7.95
C ILE A 155 -24.43 -6.54 8.33
N ALA A 156 -24.47 -5.44 9.08
CA ALA A 156 -25.71 -4.72 9.36
C ALA A 156 -26.08 -3.80 8.20
N TRP A 157 -25.11 -3.04 7.69
CA TRP A 157 -25.26 -2.21 6.50
C TRP A 157 -23.91 -1.88 5.87
N ASN A 158 -23.97 -1.52 4.59
CA ASN A 158 -22.86 -0.94 3.83
C ASN A 158 -23.28 0.43 3.28
N TYR A 159 -22.32 1.34 3.19
CA TYR A 159 -22.50 2.64 2.57
C TYR A 159 -21.26 3.05 1.78
N ASP A 160 -21.45 3.30 0.50
CA ASP A 160 -20.43 3.88 -0.38
C ASP A 160 -20.72 5.37 -0.51
N TYR A 161 -19.76 6.21 -0.14
CA TYR A 161 -19.93 7.66 -0.23
C TYR A 161 -19.93 8.09 -1.71
N PRO A 162 -20.86 8.98 -2.10
CA PRO A 162 -20.89 9.50 -3.46
C PRO A 162 -19.70 10.44 -3.71
N LEU A 163 -19.22 10.45 -4.95
CA LEU A 163 -18.28 11.46 -5.43
C LEU A 163 -19.05 12.75 -5.79
N ASP A 164 -18.40 13.89 -5.59
CA ASP A 164 -18.87 15.20 -6.02
C ASP A 164 -18.46 15.50 -7.47
N GLU A 165 -18.73 16.73 -7.93
CA GLU A 165 -18.38 17.19 -9.28
C GLU A 165 -16.86 17.23 -9.54
N SER A 166 -16.04 17.27 -8.49
CA SER A 166 -14.57 17.26 -8.56
C SER A 166 -13.99 15.84 -8.53
N ASN A 167 -14.83 14.81 -8.56
CA ASN A 167 -14.45 13.40 -8.38
C ASN A 167 -13.80 13.10 -7.02
N GLU A 168 -14.20 13.80 -5.97
CA GLU A 168 -13.81 13.48 -4.59
C GLU A 168 -15.03 13.32 -3.68
N ILE A 169 -14.86 12.65 -2.55
CA ILE A 169 -15.86 12.59 -1.51
C ILE A 169 -15.65 13.79 -0.62
N MET A 170 -16.65 14.68 -0.58
CA MET A 170 -16.59 15.91 0.18
C MET A 170 -17.78 16.05 1.12
N ASN A 171 -17.48 16.26 2.40
CA ASN A 171 -18.41 16.76 3.40
C ASN A 171 -17.63 17.72 4.32
N GLN A 172 -18.31 18.38 5.27
CA GLN A 172 -17.64 19.35 6.15
C GLN A 172 -16.43 18.74 6.89
N ALA A 173 -16.59 17.55 7.47
CA ALA A 173 -15.53 16.86 8.20
C ALA A 173 -14.30 16.55 7.31
N ILE A 174 -14.54 16.07 6.09
CA ILE A 174 -13.48 15.78 5.12
C ILE A 174 -12.83 17.08 4.63
N GLY A 175 -13.59 18.14 4.40
CA GLY A 175 -13.06 19.45 4.01
C GLY A 175 -12.15 20.05 5.08
N GLU A 176 -12.54 19.97 6.36
CA GLU A 176 -11.71 20.41 7.49
C GLU A 176 -10.41 19.60 7.60
N TRP A 177 -10.50 18.28 7.40
CA TRP A 177 -9.32 17.41 7.34
C TRP A 177 -8.40 17.78 6.15
N GLN A 178 -8.95 17.92 4.95
CA GLN A 178 -8.17 18.25 3.75
C GLN A 178 -7.44 19.58 3.93
N ALA A 179 -8.13 20.62 4.40
CA ALA A 179 -7.55 21.94 4.64
C ALA A 179 -6.36 21.89 5.63
N LYS A 180 -6.39 20.99 6.62
CA LYS A 180 -5.29 20.77 7.56
C LYS A 180 -4.06 20.15 6.88
N TYR A 181 -4.26 19.24 5.92
CA TYR A 181 -3.19 18.47 5.28
C TYR A 181 -2.67 19.07 3.97
N ILE A 182 -3.32 20.11 3.41
CA ILE A 182 -2.71 20.94 2.36
C ILE A 182 -1.39 21.53 2.85
N LYS A 183 -1.34 21.97 4.12
CA LYS A 183 -0.12 22.50 4.74
C LYS A 183 0.86 21.37 5.07
N LYS A 184 2.12 21.54 4.69
CA LYS A 184 3.21 20.65 5.11
C LYS A 184 3.38 20.69 6.62
N ASN A 185 3.54 19.53 7.27
CA ASN A 185 3.93 19.49 8.68
C ASN A 185 5.27 20.22 8.89
N SER A 186 5.44 20.88 10.04
CA SER A 186 6.68 21.57 10.39
C SER A 186 7.86 20.61 10.57
N ASP A 187 7.58 19.38 11.01
CA ASP A 187 8.59 18.32 11.05
C ASP A 187 8.69 17.65 9.68
N ALA A 188 9.83 17.85 9.03
CA ALA A 188 10.08 17.42 7.66
C ALA A 188 10.17 15.91 7.48
N THR A 189 10.42 15.12 8.54
CA THR A 189 10.61 13.66 8.46
C THR A 189 9.66 12.89 9.37
N LYS A 190 8.60 13.54 9.85
CA LYS A 190 7.60 12.97 10.76
C LYS A 190 7.08 11.59 10.31
N ALA A 191 6.86 11.40 9.00
CA ALA A 191 6.30 10.17 8.45
C ALA A 191 7.27 8.97 8.50
N TYR A 192 8.57 9.20 8.65
CA TYR A 192 9.58 8.12 8.59
C TYR A 192 9.38 7.07 9.67
N GLY A 193 8.93 7.48 10.87
CA GLY A 193 8.59 6.56 11.94
C GLY A 193 7.54 5.54 11.52
N ASP A 194 6.54 5.97 10.75
CA ASP A 194 5.45 5.12 10.27
C ASP A 194 5.87 4.27 9.08
N PHE A 195 6.67 4.80 8.15
CA PHE A 195 7.26 4.04 7.04
C PHE A 195 8.16 2.89 7.49
N LYS A 196 8.71 3.00 8.71
CA LYS A 196 9.51 1.95 9.34
C LYS A 196 8.71 0.94 10.18
N ARG A 197 7.40 1.17 10.36
CA ARG A 197 6.56 0.37 11.27
C ARG A 197 5.42 -0.33 10.54
N THR A 198 4.54 0.44 9.92
CA THR A 198 3.22 -0.05 9.50
C THR A 198 2.76 0.51 8.17
N THR A 199 3.16 1.74 7.83
CA THR A 199 2.80 2.35 6.54
C THR A 199 3.79 1.89 5.50
N SER A 200 3.32 1.24 4.44
CA SER A 200 4.19 0.76 3.37
C SER A 200 4.20 1.69 2.17
N ILE A 201 5.30 1.65 1.42
CA ILE A 201 5.45 2.32 0.13
C ILE A 201 5.62 1.20 -0.89
N ARG A 202 4.65 1.09 -1.82
CA ARG A 202 4.53 0.01 -2.81
C ARG A 202 4.59 -1.39 -2.19
N GLY A 203 3.99 -1.53 -1.00
CA GLY A 203 3.95 -2.77 -0.24
C GLY A 203 5.21 -3.08 0.58
N LEU A 204 6.19 -2.17 0.64
CA LEU A 204 7.42 -2.30 1.43
C LEU A 204 7.47 -1.38 2.65
N THR A 205 7.93 -1.87 3.79
CA THR A 205 8.37 -1.04 4.92
C THR A 205 9.88 -0.83 4.89
N ALA A 206 10.32 0.36 5.26
CA ALA A 206 11.73 0.69 5.44
C ALA A 206 12.27 0.15 6.78
N LYS A 207 13.59 -0.06 6.89
CA LYS A 207 14.29 -0.24 8.16
C LYS A 207 15.07 1.01 8.60
N THR A 208 15.40 1.88 7.64
CA THR A 208 16.16 3.10 7.88
C THR A 208 15.54 4.28 7.17
N ASP A 209 15.93 5.49 7.58
CA ASP A 209 15.47 6.72 6.95
C ASP A 209 15.91 6.79 5.48
N LYS A 210 17.12 6.29 5.18
CA LYS A 210 17.61 6.20 3.80
C LYS A 210 16.78 5.24 2.94
N GLU A 211 16.39 4.09 3.47
CA GLU A 211 15.48 3.19 2.76
C GLU A 211 14.10 3.83 2.54
N ALA A 212 13.60 4.62 3.51
CA ALA A 212 12.35 5.35 3.33
C ALA A 212 12.47 6.39 2.19
N GLU A 213 13.60 7.11 2.12
CA GLU A 213 13.90 8.02 1.01
C GLU A 213 13.97 7.30 -0.34
N ASP A 214 14.71 6.19 -0.42
CA ASP A 214 14.85 5.41 -1.66
C ASP A 214 13.50 4.87 -2.15
N LEU A 215 12.62 4.45 -1.22
CA LEU A 215 11.27 4.01 -1.53
C LEU A 215 10.36 5.16 -1.98
N LEU A 216 10.45 6.34 -1.36
CA LEU A 216 9.72 7.53 -1.79
C LEU A 216 10.16 7.98 -3.19
N ASP A 217 11.47 8.00 -3.45
CA ASP A 217 12.02 8.30 -4.78
C ASP A 217 11.50 7.32 -5.83
N TYR A 218 11.46 6.03 -5.47
CA TYR A 218 10.92 4.99 -6.33
C TYR A 218 9.40 5.13 -6.57
N LEU A 219 8.64 5.52 -5.55
CA LEU A 219 7.21 5.82 -5.69
C LEU A 219 6.99 6.99 -6.66
N LEU A 220 7.72 8.08 -6.49
CA LEU A 220 7.56 9.29 -7.31
C LEU A 220 8.03 9.06 -8.75
N ALA A 221 9.13 8.33 -8.95
CA ALA A 221 9.62 8.00 -10.29
C ALA A 221 8.63 7.15 -11.12
N GLY A 222 7.68 6.46 -10.47
CA GLY A 222 6.62 5.71 -11.15
C GLY A 222 5.33 6.49 -11.38
N SER A 223 5.24 7.72 -10.87
CA SER A 223 4.08 8.58 -11.06
C SER A 223 4.19 9.42 -12.34
N ASN A 224 3.06 9.94 -12.82
CA ASN A 224 2.94 10.75 -14.03
C ASN A 224 2.66 12.23 -13.70
N TYR A 225 3.11 12.73 -12.54
CA TYR A 225 3.00 14.16 -12.26
C TYR A 225 3.89 14.98 -13.20
N PRO A 226 3.54 16.25 -13.46
CA PRO A 226 4.39 17.14 -14.24
C PRO A 226 5.82 17.23 -13.68
N GLN A 227 6.78 17.39 -14.58
CA GLN A 227 8.18 17.57 -14.22
C GLN A 227 8.33 18.78 -13.29
N GLY A 228 9.02 18.59 -12.17
CA GLY A 228 9.20 19.62 -11.13
C GLY A 228 8.32 19.44 -9.90
N CYS A 229 7.21 18.70 -9.99
CA CYS A 229 6.34 18.42 -8.83
C CYS A 229 6.95 17.41 -7.85
N GLU A 230 7.92 16.62 -8.29
CA GLU A 230 8.52 15.52 -7.51
C GLU A 230 9.07 15.99 -6.16
N ASN A 231 9.78 17.12 -6.12
CA ASN A 231 10.35 17.63 -4.87
C ASN A 231 9.26 18.05 -3.88
N THR A 232 8.20 18.70 -4.36
CA THR A 232 7.06 19.14 -3.55
C THR A 232 6.32 17.92 -2.98
N LEU A 233 6.02 16.92 -3.81
CA LEU A 233 5.40 15.67 -3.40
C LEU A 233 6.26 14.89 -2.41
N ARG A 234 7.58 14.77 -2.67
CA ARG A 234 8.52 14.11 -1.77
C ARG A 234 8.46 14.77 -0.39
N GLN A 235 8.64 16.08 -0.34
CA GLN A 235 8.64 16.83 0.91
C GLN A 235 7.31 16.72 1.66
N TRP A 236 6.20 16.72 0.93
CA TRP A 236 4.89 16.52 1.54
C TRP A 236 4.74 15.11 2.11
N LEU A 237 5.12 14.06 1.37
CA LEU A 237 5.07 12.67 1.83
C LEU A 237 5.98 12.42 3.04
N GLN A 238 7.16 13.02 3.10
CA GLN A 238 8.07 12.92 4.24
C GLN A 238 7.47 13.52 5.53
N ALA A 239 6.66 14.58 5.39
CA ALA A 239 6.05 15.30 6.51
C ALA A 239 4.66 14.77 6.90
N ASN A 240 3.86 14.39 5.92
CA ASN A 240 2.42 14.09 6.06
C ASN A 240 2.04 12.65 5.67
N GLY A 241 2.90 11.90 4.98
CA GLY A 241 2.59 10.58 4.46
C GLY A 241 2.53 9.45 5.51
N GLY A 242 2.65 9.78 6.80
CA GLY A 242 2.53 8.81 7.88
C GLY A 242 1.08 8.41 8.16
N GLN A 243 0.86 7.68 9.23
CA GLN A 243 -0.47 7.16 9.59
C GLN A 243 -1.48 8.29 9.83
N ASP A 244 -1.03 9.46 10.31
CA ASP A 244 -1.91 10.59 10.65
C ASP A 244 -2.79 11.09 9.48
N ILE A 245 -2.42 10.78 8.23
CA ILE A 245 -3.25 11.10 7.06
C ILE A 245 -4.64 10.45 7.13
N ASN A 246 -4.77 9.32 7.85
CA ASN A 246 -6.02 8.59 8.00
C ASN A 246 -7.01 9.20 9.03
N ARG A 247 -6.62 10.26 9.73
CA ARG A 247 -7.44 10.88 10.79
C ARG A 247 -8.72 11.57 10.28
N PHE A 248 -8.99 11.57 8.98
CA PHE A 248 -10.32 11.96 8.49
C PHE A 248 -11.42 11.10 9.13
N LEU A 249 -11.12 9.84 9.47
CA LEU A 249 -12.08 8.96 10.15
C LEU A 249 -12.40 9.44 11.56
N ASP A 250 -11.44 10.01 12.29
CA ASP A 250 -11.70 10.64 13.59
C ASP A 250 -12.67 11.82 13.41
N THR A 251 -12.46 12.65 12.39
CA THR A 251 -13.32 13.80 12.10
C THR A 251 -14.74 13.36 11.71
N LEU A 252 -14.89 12.29 10.91
CA LEU A 252 -16.19 11.72 10.57
C LEU A 252 -16.93 11.14 11.80
N MET A 253 -16.22 10.49 12.71
CA MET A 253 -16.84 10.00 13.96
C MET A 253 -17.29 11.16 14.85
N LEU A 254 -16.44 12.19 14.99
CA LEU A 254 -16.71 13.36 15.82
C LEU A 254 -17.85 14.23 15.26
N SER A 255 -18.10 14.21 13.94
CA SER A 255 -19.23 14.92 13.35
C SER A 255 -20.58 14.24 13.59
N GLY A 256 -20.60 13.07 14.26
CA GLY A 256 -21.82 12.31 14.52
C GLY A 256 -22.37 11.56 13.31
N GLU A 257 -21.56 11.38 12.25
CA GLU A 257 -21.99 10.78 10.98
C GLU A 257 -22.57 9.36 11.16
N PHE A 258 -22.03 8.60 12.12
CA PHE A 258 -22.47 7.23 12.43
C PHE A 258 -23.18 7.10 13.78
N THR A 259 -23.18 8.17 14.57
CA THR A 259 -23.74 8.22 15.93
C THR A 259 -24.39 9.59 16.16
N PRO A 260 -25.53 9.87 15.49
CA PRO A 260 -26.18 11.17 15.58
C PRO A 260 -26.45 11.58 17.03
N GLU A 261 -26.22 12.85 17.34
CA GLU A 261 -26.44 13.46 18.66
C GLU A 261 -25.58 12.91 19.82
N LYS A 262 -24.61 12.04 19.54
CA LYS A 262 -23.72 11.46 20.57
C LYS A 262 -22.28 11.91 20.40
N MET A 263 -21.59 12.13 21.51
CA MET A 263 -20.15 12.40 21.49
C MET A 263 -19.41 11.09 21.27
N THR A 264 -18.79 10.93 20.11
CA THR A 264 -18.17 9.66 19.71
C THR A 264 -16.73 9.83 19.25
N SER A 265 -15.86 8.91 19.66
CA SER A 265 -14.48 8.82 19.16
C SER A 265 -14.05 7.38 18.91
N LEU A 266 -13.09 7.21 18.00
CA LEU A 266 -12.41 5.93 17.82
C LEU A 266 -11.50 5.67 19.03
N LEU A 267 -11.52 4.44 19.55
CA LEU A 267 -10.61 4.03 20.64
C LEU A 267 -9.61 3.00 20.17
N ASN A 268 -10.10 1.88 19.63
CA ASN A 268 -9.25 0.78 19.21
C ASN A 268 -9.49 0.47 17.74
N THR A 269 -8.47 0.74 16.93
CA THR A 269 -8.47 0.50 15.49
C THR A 269 -7.25 -0.33 15.10
N LYS A 270 -7.40 -1.20 14.10
CA LYS A 270 -6.29 -1.91 13.47
C LYS A 270 -6.31 -1.64 11.97
N GLY A 271 -5.25 -1.04 11.43
CA GLY A 271 -5.07 -0.92 9.99
C GLY A 271 -4.74 -2.28 9.38
N ILE A 272 -5.62 -2.79 8.51
CA ILE A 272 -5.37 -3.99 7.69
C ILE A 272 -4.50 -3.65 6.49
N GLU A 273 -4.74 -2.51 5.86
CA GLU A 273 -3.97 -2.03 4.71
C GLU A 273 -3.64 -0.55 4.91
N GLN A 274 -2.36 -0.20 4.74
CA GLN A 274 -1.83 1.17 4.85
C GLN A 274 -0.67 1.31 3.86
N VAL A 275 -0.99 1.57 2.59
CA VAL A 275 0.01 1.56 1.52
C VAL A 275 -0.08 2.78 0.61
N TRP A 276 1.05 3.44 0.40
CA TRP A 276 1.23 4.38 -0.70
C TRP A 276 1.63 3.63 -1.97
N CYS A 277 0.84 3.72 -3.03
CA CYS A 277 1.12 3.09 -4.31
C CYS A 277 0.79 4.03 -5.47
N ILE A 278 0.83 3.51 -6.70
CA ILE A 278 0.47 4.25 -7.91
C ILE A 278 -0.80 3.65 -8.50
N GLU A 279 -1.79 4.49 -8.77
CA GLU A 279 -2.96 4.17 -9.59
C GLU A 279 -3.12 5.26 -10.64
N ASP A 280 -3.31 4.87 -11.91
CA ASP A 280 -3.51 5.80 -13.04
C ASP A 280 -2.46 6.94 -13.13
N GLY A 281 -1.22 6.66 -12.72
CA GLY A 281 -0.12 7.62 -12.71
C GLY A 281 -0.14 8.60 -11.53
N LYS A 282 -1.04 8.44 -10.56
CA LYS A 282 -1.12 9.26 -9.36
C LYS A 282 -0.63 8.49 -8.14
N VAL A 283 -0.07 9.21 -7.18
CA VAL A 283 0.24 8.64 -5.87
C VAL A 283 -1.04 8.54 -5.07
N VAL A 284 -1.37 7.33 -4.62
CA VAL A 284 -2.56 7.03 -3.84
C VAL A 284 -2.20 6.33 -2.54
N PHE A 285 -2.93 6.63 -1.48
CA PHE A 285 -2.91 5.90 -0.22
C PHE A 285 -4.14 5.00 -0.14
N LEU A 286 -3.93 3.68 -0.07
CA LEU A 286 -4.97 2.71 0.23
C LEU A 286 -4.99 2.47 1.73
N TYR A 287 -6.16 2.66 2.33
CA TYR A 287 -6.36 2.57 3.77
C TYR A 287 -7.58 1.74 4.12
N THR A 288 -7.38 0.67 4.87
CA THR A 288 -8.46 -0.21 5.34
C THR A 288 -8.35 -0.46 6.84
N PRO A 289 -8.96 0.36 7.71
CA PRO A 289 -9.00 0.08 9.13
C PRO A 289 -10.20 -0.76 9.54
N ILE A 290 -10.00 -1.49 10.63
CA ILE A 290 -11.05 -2.18 11.37
C ILE A 290 -11.14 -1.55 12.75
N VAL A 291 -12.35 -1.15 13.11
CA VAL A 291 -12.69 -0.56 14.40
C VAL A 291 -13.24 -1.66 15.31
N TYR A 292 -12.62 -1.83 16.48
CA TYR A 292 -13.00 -2.84 17.48
C TYR A 292 -13.72 -2.24 18.69
N SER A 293 -13.47 -0.96 18.98
CA SER A 293 -14.19 -0.24 20.03
C SER A 293 -14.31 1.25 19.75
N LEU A 294 -15.39 1.83 20.26
CA LEU A 294 -15.70 3.25 20.20
C LEU A 294 -15.84 3.79 21.63
N SER A 295 -15.55 5.08 21.84
CA SER A 295 -16.07 5.80 23.00
C SER A 295 -17.36 6.46 22.58
N ILE A 296 -18.47 6.20 23.27
CA ILE A 296 -19.75 6.87 23.05
C ILE A 296 -20.19 7.46 24.39
N ASP A 297 -20.33 8.78 24.46
CA ASP A 297 -20.72 9.52 25.66
C ASP A 297 -19.89 9.18 26.91
N GLY A 298 -18.60 8.86 26.69
CA GLY A 298 -17.64 8.50 27.74
C GLY A 298 -17.57 7.01 28.08
N GLU A 299 -18.47 6.17 27.56
CA GLU A 299 -18.44 4.71 27.74
C GLU A 299 -17.69 4.02 26.60
N ILE A 300 -17.03 2.90 26.90
CA ILE A 300 -16.30 2.10 25.91
C ILE A 300 -17.24 1.03 25.36
N MET A 301 -17.62 1.17 24.10
CA MET A 301 -18.54 0.30 23.40
C MET A 301 -17.78 -0.72 22.54
N ILE A 302 -18.13 -1.98 22.69
CA ILE A 302 -17.60 -3.11 21.92
C ILE A 302 -18.74 -3.89 21.25
N ASN A 303 -18.41 -4.73 20.28
CA ASN A 303 -19.35 -5.72 19.74
C ASN A 303 -19.58 -6.84 20.78
N ASP A 304 -20.84 -7.11 21.13
CA ASP A 304 -21.25 -8.13 22.11
C ASP A 304 -21.15 -9.59 21.61
N GLY A 305 -20.70 -9.79 20.37
CA GLY A 305 -20.64 -11.09 19.71
C GLY A 305 -21.85 -11.40 18.82
N THR A 306 -22.94 -10.64 18.97
CA THR A 306 -24.16 -10.73 18.15
C THR A 306 -24.27 -9.60 17.12
N GLY A 307 -23.32 -8.65 17.14
CA GLY A 307 -23.33 -7.45 16.32
C GLY A 307 -23.78 -6.20 17.08
N LYS A 308 -24.36 -6.31 18.27
CA LYS A 308 -24.82 -5.12 19.02
C LYS A 308 -23.67 -4.46 19.77
N LEU A 309 -23.82 -3.15 20.00
CA LEU A 309 -22.92 -2.39 20.85
C LEU A 309 -23.29 -2.58 22.31
N ALA A 310 -22.31 -3.00 23.11
CA ALA A 310 -22.43 -3.10 24.56
C ALA A 310 -21.26 -2.38 25.23
N ALA A 311 -21.56 -1.68 26.33
CA ALA A 311 -20.52 -1.11 27.18
C ALA A 311 -19.71 -2.23 27.83
N THR A 312 -18.38 -2.11 27.84
CA THR A 312 -17.51 -3.05 28.56
C THR A 312 -17.03 -2.44 29.88
N ALA A 313 -17.10 -3.23 30.94
CA ALA A 313 -16.52 -2.88 32.24
C ALA A 313 -15.01 -3.15 32.32
N GLU A 314 -14.46 -3.93 31.38
CA GLU A 314 -13.05 -4.37 31.37
C GLU A 314 -12.39 -4.03 30.02
N PRO A 315 -12.19 -2.74 29.70
CA PRO A 315 -11.62 -2.32 28.43
C PRO A 315 -10.19 -2.83 28.20
N GLU A 316 -9.43 -3.10 29.27
CA GLU A 316 -8.09 -3.67 29.21
C GLU A 316 -8.06 -5.13 28.71
N HIS A 317 -9.21 -5.80 28.63
CA HIS A 317 -9.35 -7.17 28.12
C HIS A 317 -9.80 -7.25 26.66
N ILE A 318 -10.02 -6.11 26.00
CA ILE A 318 -10.36 -6.05 24.57
C ILE A 318 -9.24 -6.66 23.71
N GLN A 319 -7.99 -6.46 24.11
CA GLN A 319 -6.80 -6.96 23.41
C GLN A 319 -6.02 -7.94 24.30
N ASP A 320 -5.53 -9.03 23.71
CA ASP A 320 -4.62 -9.94 24.39
C ASP A 320 -3.27 -9.25 24.62
N LYS A 321 -2.84 -9.14 25.87
CA LYS A 321 -1.57 -8.48 26.23
C LYS A 321 -0.32 -9.18 25.69
N LYS A 322 -0.39 -10.49 25.40
CA LYS A 322 0.75 -11.28 24.91
C LYS A 322 0.83 -11.27 23.40
N THR A 323 -0.29 -11.45 22.70
CA THR A 323 -0.31 -11.55 21.23
C THR A 323 -0.59 -10.21 20.56
N GLY A 324 -1.22 -9.27 21.26
CA GLY A 324 -1.71 -8.02 20.66
C GLY A 324 -2.94 -8.23 19.77
N ASP A 325 -3.60 -9.38 19.84
CA ASP A 325 -4.80 -9.64 19.05
C ASP A 325 -6.07 -9.16 19.77
N TYR A 326 -7.04 -8.70 18.99
CA TYR A 326 -8.35 -8.31 19.49
C TYR A 326 -9.19 -9.55 19.78
N ARG A 327 -9.76 -9.61 20.99
CA ARG A 327 -10.63 -10.70 21.43
C ARG A 327 -12.10 -10.46 21.06
N VAL A 328 -12.45 -9.20 20.85
CA VAL A 328 -13.79 -8.77 20.45
C VAL A 328 -13.92 -8.79 18.93
N LEU A 329 -15.16 -8.94 18.46
CA LEU A 329 -15.45 -8.83 17.04
C LEU A 329 -15.42 -7.37 16.58
N PRO A 330 -15.10 -7.12 15.30
CA PRO A 330 -15.20 -5.79 14.69
C PRO A 330 -16.58 -5.16 14.83
N ILE A 331 -16.60 -3.83 14.97
CA ILE A 331 -17.80 -2.99 14.90
C ILE A 331 -17.97 -2.43 13.48
N MET A 332 -16.87 -1.98 12.88
CA MET A 332 -16.87 -1.29 11.59
C MET A 332 -15.60 -1.64 10.82
N GLU A 333 -15.72 -1.70 9.51
CA GLU A 333 -14.60 -1.72 8.57
C GLU A 333 -14.77 -0.55 7.60
N VAL A 334 -13.70 0.20 7.39
CA VAL A 334 -13.66 1.32 6.45
C VAL A 334 -12.69 0.95 5.35
N ASN A 335 -13.02 1.25 4.10
CA ASN A 335 -12.06 1.19 3.00
C ASN A 335 -12.03 2.56 2.33
N ALA A 336 -10.85 3.16 2.29
CA ALA A 336 -10.64 4.48 1.75
C ALA A 336 -9.46 4.53 0.76
N LYS A 337 -9.57 5.43 -0.21
CA LYS A 337 -8.49 5.79 -1.13
C LYS A 337 -8.28 7.29 -1.07
N ILE A 338 -7.05 7.71 -0.77
CA ILE A 338 -6.64 9.11 -0.80
C ILE A 338 -5.71 9.32 -1.99
N GLU A 339 -6.08 10.18 -2.91
CA GLU A 339 -5.26 10.55 -4.07
C GLU A 339 -4.56 11.88 -3.80
N LEU A 340 -3.29 12.01 -4.19
CA LEU A 340 -2.58 13.28 -4.11
C LEU A 340 -2.74 14.07 -5.41
N ASN A 341 -3.20 15.31 -5.31
CA ASN A 341 -3.22 16.26 -6.40
C ASN A 341 -2.19 17.36 -6.18
N VAL A 342 -1.62 17.90 -7.25
CA VAL A 342 -0.65 18.98 -7.18
C VAL A 342 -1.19 20.18 -7.93
N VAL A 343 -1.31 21.32 -7.24
CA VAL A 343 -1.78 22.59 -7.80
C VAL A 343 -0.78 23.66 -7.41
N GLY A 344 0.01 24.11 -8.39
CA GLY A 344 1.16 24.98 -8.12
C GLY A 344 2.17 24.28 -7.19
N ASP A 345 2.46 24.90 -6.05
CA ASP A 345 3.38 24.38 -5.03
C ASP A 345 2.67 23.63 -3.90
N GLU A 346 1.36 23.40 -4.01
CA GLU A 346 0.56 22.74 -2.98
C GLU A 346 0.21 21.30 -3.38
N VAL A 347 0.20 20.42 -2.37
CA VAL A 347 -0.29 19.04 -2.50
C VAL A 347 -1.64 18.96 -1.78
N ILE A 348 -2.67 18.59 -2.52
CA ILE A 348 -4.04 18.48 -2.04
C ILE A 348 -4.39 16.99 -1.94
N PRO A 349 -4.54 16.43 -0.73
CA PRO A 349 -5.03 15.06 -0.56
C PRO A 349 -6.56 15.02 -0.73
N SER A 350 -7.06 14.21 -1.66
CA SER A 350 -8.48 14.05 -1.95
C SER A 350 -8.94 12.62 -1.67
N ILE A 351 -10.06 12.45 -0.98
CA ILE A 351 -10.63 11.11 -0.76
C ILE A 351 -11.43 10.72 -2.00
N THR A 352 -10.89 9.83 -2.83
CA THR A 352 -11.52 9.43 -4.11
C THR A 352 -12.26 8.10 -4.01
N LYS A 353 -12.20 7.44 -2.85
CA LYS A 353 -13.07 6.32 -2.48
C LYS A 353 -13.24 6.29 -0.97
N LEU A 354 -14.46 6.07 -0.49
CA LEU A 354 -14.76 5.80 0.91
C LEU A 354 -15.98 4.91 0.97
N SER A 355 -15.81 3.76 1.60
CA SER A 355 -16.88 2.81 1.86
C SER A 355 -16.80 2.36 3.31
N VAL A 356 -17.96 2.25 3.95
CA VAL A 356 -18.08 1.87 5.34
C VAL A 356 -19.00 0.67 5.44
N THR A 357 -18.50 -0.39 6.05
CA THR A 357 -19.25 -1.58 6.42
C THR A 357 -19.45 -1.55 7.93
N SER A 358 -20.69 -1.42 8.38
CA SER A 358 -21.02 -1.62 9.79
C SER A 358 -21.43 -3.07 10.03
N TYR A 359 -20.87 -3.64 11.10
CA TYR A 359 -21.27 -4.92 11.66
C TYR A 359 -22.28 -4.75 12.81
N SER A 360 -22.63 -3.50 13.15
CA SER A 360 -23.59 -3.19 14.19
C SER A 360 -24.82 -2.43 13.68
N PRO A 361 -26.04 -2.90 13.99
CA PRO A 361 -27.25 -2.16 13.68
C PRO A 361 -27.44 -0.92 14.56
N ASP A 362 -26.67 -0.79 15.65
CA ASP A 362 -26.76 0.34 16.58
C ASP A 362 -26.01 1.58 16.08
N LEU A 363 -25.20 1.43 15.01
CA LEU A 363 -24.61 2.54 14.28
C LEU A 363 -25.53 2.99 13.15
N ALA A 364 -25.70 4.30 13.02
CA ALA A 364 -26.50 4.89 11.96
C ALA A 364 -25.81 4.73 10.60
N LYS A 365 -26.58 4.30 9.60
CA LYS A 365 -26.17 4.41 8.21
C LYS A 365 -26.20 5.89 7.83
N PRO A 366 -25.14 6.44 7.23
CA PRO A 366 -25.13 7.84 6.79
C PRO A 366 -26.31 8.15 5.85
N GLU A 367 -26.85 9.35 5.98
CA GLU A 367 -27.87 9.84 5.05
C GLU A 367 -27.22 10.23 3.71
N PRO A 368 -27.83 9.89 2.56
CA PRO A 368 -27.37 10.38 1.28
C PRO A 368 -27.52 11.91 1.24
N LYS A 369 -26.41 12.63 1.42
CA LYS A 369 -26.41 14.08 1.21
C LYS A 369 -26.48 14.34 -0.29
N VAL A 370 -27.61 14.86 -0.76
CA VAL A 370 -27.65 15.57 -2.03
C VAL A 370 -26.82 16.83 -1.82
N LEU A 371 -25.74 16.99 -2.57
CA LEU A 371 -24.97 18.24 -2.57
C LEU A 371 -25.91 19.34 -3.09
N ASP A 372 -26.52 20.10 -2.19
CA ASP A 372 -27.26 21.29 -2.57
C ASP A 372 -26.24 22.31 -3.11
N ASN A 373 -26.28 22.52 -4.43
CA ASN A 373 -25.53 23.55 -5.17
C ASN A 373 -26.04 24.97 -4.84
N THR A 374 -26.22 25.29 -3.55
CA THR A 374 -26.57 26.63 -3.07
C THR A 374 -25.45 27.22 -2.25
N ASN A 375 -24.29 27.39 -2.88
CA ASN A 375 -23.51 28.62 -2.68
C ASN A 375 -23.72 29.50 -3.91
N SER A 376 -24.91 30.09 -3.96
CA SER A 376 -25.12 31.30 -4.74
C SER A 376 -24.19 32.38 -4.19
N ILE A 377 -23.41 32.96 -5.10
CA ILE A 377 -22.66 34.20 -4.97
C ILE A 377 -23.40 35.19 -4.03
N ILE A 378 -22.73 35.65 -2.97
CA ILE A 378 -22.95 36.98 -2.38
C ILE A 378 -21.60 37.67 -2.25
#